data_AF-A0A841U4C2-F1
#
_entry.id   AF-A0A841U4C2-F1
#
_cell.length_a   1.000
_cell.length_b   1.000
_cell.length_c   1.000
_cell.angle_alpha   90.00
_cell.angle_beta   90.00
_cell.angle_gamma   90.00
#
_symmetry.space_group_name_H-M   'P 1'
#
loop_
_entity.id
_entity.type
_entity.pdbx_description
1 polymer ?
#
loop_
_entity_poly.entity_id
_entity_poly.type
_entity_poly.pdbx_seq_one_letter_code
_entity_poly.pdbx_strand_id
1 'polypeptide(L)'
;MERFEKVKFKHYCKNESSKVIAVGNAKDFIAAYDTIDEAAEAVSKINIGESKWGVISILSPGESKEIELERVLYPEEDSWEFESGN
;
A
#
# COMPACT_ATOMS: atom_id res chain seq x y z
N MET A 1 -19.83 -2.42 -24.87
CA MET A 1 -18.88 -3.03 -23.92
C MET A 1 -18.03 -1.89 -23.40
N GLU A 2 -18.31 -1.46 -22.19
CA GLU A 2 -17.52 -0.43 -21.50
C GLU A 2 -16.08 -0.95 -21.37
N ARG A 3 -15.11 -0.16 -21.83
CA ARG A 3 -13.70 -0.52 -21.72
C ARG A 3 -13.27 -0.24 -20.29
N PHE A 4 -13.15 -1.30 -19.50
CA PHE A 4 -12.52 -1.24 -18.18
C PHE A 4 -11.01 -1.13 -18.40
N GLU A 5 -10.43 0.04 -18.13
CA GLU A 5 -8.98 0.16 -18.15
C GLU A 5 -8.44 -0.25 -16.78
N LYS A 6 -7.74 -1.38 -16.75
CA LYS A 6 -7.05 -1.88 -15.57
C LYS A 6 -5.71 -1.19 -15.49
N VAL A 7 -5.54 -0.28 -14.53
CA VAL A 7 -4.27 0.39 -14.31
C VAL A 7 -3.49 -0.36 -13.24
N LYS A 8 -2.25 -0.70 -13.59
CA LYS A 8 -1.30 -1.36 -12.69
C LYS A 8 -0.37 -0.32 -12.09
N PHE A 9 -0.32 -0.27 -10.77
CA PHE A 9 0.60 0.59 -10.03
C PHE A 9 1.63 -0.27 -9.32
N LYS A 10 2.90 0.07 -9.47
CA LYS A 10 3.99 -0.56 -8.73
C LYS A 10 4.44 0.36 -7.61
N HIS A 11 4.46 -0.16 -6.40
CA HIS A 11 5.00 0.54 -5.24
C HIS A 11 6.20 -0.24 -4.70
N TYR A 12 7.27 0.49 -4.46
CA TYR A 12 8.50 -0.01 -3.89
C TYR A 12 8.71 0.62 -2.52
N CYS A 13 8.99 -0.21 -1.52
CA CYS A 13 9.37 0.22 -0.19
C CYS A 13 10.64 -0.53 0.25
N LYS A 14 11.51 0.17 0.95
CA LYS A 14 12.69 -0.40 1.62
C LYS A 14 12.67 0.05 3.08
N ASN A 15 12.85 -0.90 3.99
CA ASN A 15 12.99 -0.59 5.40
C ASN A 15 14.44 -0.21 5.69
N GLU A 16 14.70 1.09 5.83
CA GLU A 16 16.02 1.62 6.19
C GLU A 16 16.18 1.83 7.71
N SER A 17 15.16 1.43 8.50
CA SER A 17 15.20 1.49 9.96
C SER A 17 15.83 0.23 10.55
N SER A 18 16.27 0.34 11.81
CA SER A 18 16.78 -0.79 12.61
C SER A 18 15.68 -1.66 13.24
N LYS A 19 14.41 -1.30 13.03
CA LYS A 19 13.21 -1.95 13.57
C LYS A 19 12.42 -2.63 12.47
N VAL A 20 11.59 -3.60 12.83
CA VAL A 20 10.61 -4.20 11.90
C VAL A 20 9.52 -3.17 11.64
N ILE A 21 9.09 -3.00 10.38
CA ILE A 21 8.02 -2.05 10.04
C ILE A 21 6.86 -2.76 9.38
N ALA A 22 5.64 -2.28 9.64
CA ALA A 22 4.45 -2.63 8.87
C ALA A 22 4.13 -1.49 7.89
N VAL A 23 3.93 -1.85 6.63
CA VAL A 23 3.67 -0.90 5.53
C VAL A 23 2.44 -1.34 4.75
N GLY A 24 1.48 -0.44 4.61
CA GLY A 24 0.31 -0.60 3.76
C GLY A 24 0.64 -0.27 2.32
N ASN A 25 0.20 -1.12 1.39
CA ASN A 25 0.35 -0.95 -0.05
C ASN A 25 1.81 -0.65 -0.52
N ALA A 26 2.82 -1.08 0.27
CA ALA A 26 4.22 -0.73 0.09
C ALA A 26 4.49 0.78 -0.12
N LYS A 27 3.67 1.64 0.50
CA LYS A 27 3.77 3.10 0.41
C LYS A 27 3.44 3.80 1.73
N ASP A 28 2.42 3.35 2.43
CA ASP A 28 1.96 3.95 3.69
C ASP A 28 2.65 3.27 4.88
N PHE A 29 3.48 4.00 5.62
CA PHE A 29 4.00 3.52 6.90
C PHE A 29 2.85 3.40 7.92
N ILE A 30 2.72 2.24 8.57
CA ILE A 30 1.70 1.98 9.59
C ILE A 30 2.30 2.13 10.98
N ALA A 31 3.33 1.33 11.29
CA ALA A 31 3.98 1.29 12.60
C ALA A 31 5.33 0.56 12.52
N ALA A 32 6.15 0.73 13.58
CA ALA A 32 7.40 0.02 13.77
C ALA A 32 7.37 -0.81 15.06
N TYR A 33 8.04 -1.96 15.04
CA TYR A 33 8.04 -2.98 16.08
C TYR A 33 9.47 -3.48 16.30
N ASP A 34 9.75 -3.97 17.50
CA ASP A 34 11.07 -4.53 17.81
C ASP A 34 11.22 -5.96 17.29
N THR A 35 10.13 -6.71 17.16
CA THR A 35 10.13 -8.09 16.63
C THR A 35 9.11 -8.31 15.50
N ILE A 36 9.32 -9.36 14.70
CA ILE A 36 8.41 -9.76 13.62
C ILE A 36 7.09 -10.31 14.20
N ASP A 37 7.15 -11.05 15.30
CA ASP A 37 5.96 -11.60 15.97
C ASP A 37 5.01 -10.50 16.45
N GLU A 38 5.54 -9.43 17.06
CA GLU A 38 4.72 -8.27 17.46
C GLU A 38 4.08 -7.59 16.25
N ALA A 39 4.83 -7.43 15.17
CA ALA A 39 4.30 -6.87 13.93
C ALA A 39 3.19 -7.77 13.35
N ALA A 40 3.38 -9.09 13.34
CA ALA A 40 2.41 -10.05 12.84
C ALA A 40 1.12 -10.07 13.67
N GLU A 41 1.25 -10.02 15.00
CA GLU A 41 0.10 -9.94 15.90
C GLU A 41 -0.69 -8.64 15.71
N ALA A 42 0.01 -7.51 15.58
CA ALA A 42 -0.63 -6.22 15.35
C ALA A 42 -1.34 -6.20 13.99
N VAL A 43 -0.70 -6.70 12.93
CA VAL A 43 -1.30 -6.77 11.59
C VAL A 43 -2.49 -7.74 11.55
N SER A 44 -2.44 -8.85 12.29
CA SER A 44 -3.56 -9.80 12.40
C SER A 44 -4.81 -9.19 13.03
N LYS A 45 -4.68 -8.12 13.81
CA LYS A 45 -5.80 -7.39 14.41
C LYS A 45 -6.40 -6.34 13.46
N ILE A 46 -5.74 -6.04 12.35
CA ILE A 46 -6.22 -5.08 11.35
C ILE A 46 -7.18 -5.78 10.40
N ASN A 47 -8.42 -5.30 10.32
CA ASN A 47 -9.35 -5.75 9.29
C ASN A 47 -8.97 -5.11 7.94
N ILE A 48 -8.22 -5.84 7.12
CA ILE A 48 -7.72 -5.35 5.82
C ILE A 48 -8.89 -4.97 4.88
N GLY A 49 -10.01 -5.72 4.93
CA GLY A 49 -11.18 -5.45 4.07
C GLY A 49 -11.91 -4.15 4.38
N GLU A 50 -11.78 -3.64 5.60
CA GLU A 50 -12.35 -2.35 6.03
C GLU A 50 -11.30 -1.24 6.14
N SER A 51 -10.03 -1.55 5.87
CA SER A 51 -8.92 -0.61 5.94
C SER A 51 -8.73 0.12 4.62
N LYS A 52 -8.13 1.32 4.69
CA LYS A 52 -7.66 2.05 3.49
C LYS A 52 -6.52 1.31 2.75
N TRP A 53 -5.96 0.27 3.35
CA TRP A 53 -4.87 -0.53 2.81
C TRP A 53 -5.41 -1.86 2.29
N GLY A 54 -5.21 -2.16 1.01
CA GLY A 54 -5.62 -3.43 0.41
C GLY A 54 -4.63 -4.56 0.70
N VAL A 55 -3.36 -4.22 0.95
CA VAL A 55 -2.31 -5.15 1.33
C VAL A 55 -1.47 -4.53 2.44
N ILE A 56 -1.11 -5.32 3.45
CA ILE A 56 -0.14 -4.93 4.48
C ILE A 56 1.05 -5.88 4.38
N SER A 57 2.27 -5.31 4.37
CA SER A 57 3.53 -6.06 4.35
C SER A 57 4.34 -5.71 5.59
N ILE A 58 4.94 -6.73 6.20
CA ILE A 58 5.91 -6.57 7.29
C ILE A 58 7.30 -6.68 6.68
N LEU A 59 8.18 -5.74 7.00
CA LEU A 59 9.54 -5.65 6.48
C LEU A 59 10.54 -5.66 7.62
N SER A 60 11.48 -6.61 7.57
CA SER A 60 12.64 -6.63 8.48
C SER A 60 13.60 -5.47 8.19
N PRO A 61 14.48 -5.09 9.13
CA PRO A 61 15.54 -4.09 8.89
C PRO A 61 16.36 -4.42 7.64
N GLY A 62 16.47 -3.48 6.71
CA GLY A 62 17.18 -3.64 5.44
C GLY A 62 16.41 -4.39 4.35
N GLU A 63 15.23 -4.93 4.65
CA GLU A 63 14.40 -5.63 3.68
C GLU A 63 13.75 -4.64 2.70
N SER A 64 13.47 -5.10 1.48
CA SER A 64 12.74 -4.33 0.48
C SER A 64 11.63 -5.16 -0.13
N LYS A 65 10.55 -4.48 -0.50
CA LYS A 65 9.35 -5.08 -1.08
C LYS A 65 8.84 -4.23 -2.22
N GLU A 66 8.58 -4.89 -3.34
CA GLU A 66 7.78 -4.36 -4.43
C GLU A 66 6.41 -5.03 -4.40
N ILE A 67 5.35 -4.23 -4.57
CA ILE A 67 4.00 -4.76 -4.79
C ILE A 67 3.44 -4.16 -6.08
N GLU A 68 2.71 -4.97 -6.83
CA GLU A 68 1.89 -4.55 -7.96
C GLU A 68 0.42 -4.58 -7.52
N LEU A 69 -0.25 -3.43 -7.57
CA LEU A 69 -1.67 -3.30 -7.32
C LEU A 69 -2.40 -3.02 -8.63
N GLU A 70 -3.57 -3.64 -8.80
CA GLU A 70 -4.47 -3.39 -9.93
C GLU A 70 -5.67 -2.58 -9.44
N ARG A 71 -5.92 -1.42 -10.07
CA ARG A 71 -7.16 -0.64 -9.87
C ARG A 71 -7.94 -0.62 -11.18
N VAL A 72 -9.23 -0.91 -11.09
CA VAL A 72 -10.17 -0.70 -12.20
C VAL A 72 -10.56 0.77 -12.20
N LEU A 73 -10.26 1.48 -13.29
CA LEU A 73 -10.80 2.82 -13.49
C LEU A 73 -12.20 2.71 -14.09
N TYR A 74 -13.16 3.36 -13.44
CA TYR A 74 -14.49 3.55 -13.99
C TYR A 74 -14.50 4.80 -14.86
N PRO A 75 -15.19 4.80 -16.01
CA PRO A 75 -15.22 5.93 -16.95
C PRO A 75 -15.77 7.24 -16.33
N GLU A 76 -16.39 7.16 -15.16
CA GLU A 76 -16.92 8.31 -14.41
C GLU A 76 -15.83 9.07 -13.61
N GLU A 77 -14.64 8.47 -13.40
CA GLU A 77 -13.49 9.13 -12.74
C GLU A 77 -12.61 9.95 -13.72
N ASP A 78 -12.95 10.04 -15.01
CA ASP A 78 -12.24 10.85 -16.03
C ASP A 78 -12.47 12.38 -15.89
N SER A 79 -13.20 12.81 -14.86
CA SER A 79 -13.64 14.20 -14.66
C SER A 79 -13.10 14.84 -13.39
N TRP A 80 -11.83 14.60 -13.05
CA TRP A 80 -11.10 15.55 -12.19
C TRP A 80 -10.42 16.59 -13.08
N GLU A 81 -11.06 17.75 -13.13
CA GLU A 81 -10.63 18.93 -13.86
C GLU A 81 -9.12 19.16 -13.68
N PHE A 82 -8.39 19.10 -14.79
CA PHE A 82 -7.12 19.78 -14.95
C PHE A 82 -7.39 21.28 -14.80
N GLU A 83 -7.49 21.78 -13.56
CA GLU A 83 -7.32 23.20 -13.31
C GLU A 83 -5.87 23.54 -13.67
N SER A 84 -5.69 23.93 -14.94
CA SER A 84 -4.52 24.64 -15.40
C SER A 84 -4.55 26.02 -14.75
N GLY A 85 -4.12 26.08 -13.50
CA GLY A 85 -3.97 27.28 -12.71
C GLY A 85 -2.62 27.94 -12.98
N ASN A 86 -2.65 28.92 -13.88
CA ASN A 86 -1.71 30.03 -14.13
C ASN A 86 -0.52 29.80 -15.07
#